data_AF-A0A841Q0C1-F1
#
_entry.id   AF-A0A841Q0C1-F1
#
_cell.length_a   1.000
_cell.length_b   1.000
_cell.length_c   1.000
_cell.angle_alpha   90.00
_cell.angle_beta   90.00
_cell.angle_gamma   90.00
#
_symmetry.space_group_name_H-M   'P 1'
#
loop_
_entity.id
_entity.type
_entity.pdbx_description
1 polymer ?
#
loop_
_entity_poly.entity_id
_entity_poly.type
_entity_poly.pdbx_seq_one_letter_code
_entity_poly.pdbx_strand_id
1 'polypeptide(L)'
;MPELNMYRTVLNTRPLLFEETRIVAVEMLAKKAEDEMLEKIIDENLFQQRSEKRIISFFHEIWKRLEQADTYYLTTIATGDRHQAKIVLFILILKQDRLFFEFMNEVWLDKFQRGDFQLTAFDIRSFFAQKAEQSDQVGRWTEPTLKRLQTAYTAILYQVGFTIKKGLPTELVAPLLTPQLDEFIKRHENSRIATIVRGGIAP
;
A
#
# COMPACT_ATOMS: atom_id res chain seq x y z
N MET A 1 9.43 -10.01 -10.11
CA MET A 1 9.25 -9.61 -8.71
C MET A 1 10.38 -10.26 -7.93
N PRO A 2 11.14 -9.53 -7.08
CA PRO A 2 12.08 -10.20 -6.20
C PRO A 2 11.31 -11.19 -5.34
N GLU A 3 11.89 -12.36 -5.09
CA GLU A 3 11.28 -13.42 -4.28
C GLU A 3 11.02 -12.91 -2.86
N LEU A 4 9.82 -12.35 -2.63
CA LEU A 4 9.32 -12.01 -1.31
C LEU A 4 8.95 -13.30 -0.58
N ASN A 5 9.97 -14.04 -0.12
CA ASN A 5 9.76 -15.34 0.53
C ASN A 5 9.16 -15.24 1.94
N MET A 6 8.96 -14.04 2.49
CA MET A 6 8.46 -13.83 3.85
C MET A 6 7.19 -12.96 3.90
N TYR A 7 6.18 -13.42 4.65
CA TYR A 7 5.01 -12.61 4.97
C TYR A 7 5.34 -11.61 6.08
N ARG A 8 4.83 -10.37 5.94
CA ARG A 8 5.11 -9.28 6.88
C ARG A 8 3.80 -8.76 7.47
N THR A 9 3.86 -8.30 8.71
CA THR A 9 2.72 -7.62 9.36
C THR A 9 2.87 -6.10 9.32
N VAL A 10 3.85 -5.55 8.58
CA VAL A 10 4.31 -4.16 8.69
C VAL A 10 3.17 -3.14 8.49
N LEU A 11 2.23 -3.42 7.58
CA LEU A 11 1.10 -2.55 7.31
C LEU A 11 0.19 -2.31 8.53
N ASN A 12 0.21 -3.19 9.55
CA ASN A 12 -0.55 -2.97 10.79
C ASN A 12 -0.06 -1.78 11.63
N THR A 13 1.18 -1.32 11.39
CA THR A 13 1.85 -0.26 12.17
C THR A 13 2.33 0.87 11.27
N ARG A 14 2.69 0.56 10.02
CA ARG A 14 3.09 1.48 8.96
C ARG A 14 2.17 1.26 7.75
N PRO A 15 0.92 1.75 7.78
CA PRO A 15 -0.06 1.55 6.71
C PRO A 15 0.33 2.42 5.49
N LEU A 16 -0.59 3.16 4.89
CA LEU A 16 -0.28 4.00 3.71
C LEU A 16 0.78 5.08 4.02
N LEU A 17 0.64 5.80 5.14
CA LEU A 17 1.55 6.91 5.55
C LEU A 17 1.72 7.99 4.47
N PHE A 18 0.61 8.43 3.87
CA PHE A 18 0.66 9.27 2.66
C PHE A 18 1.30 10.64 2.88
N GLU A 19 0.97 11.35 3.97
CA GLU A 19 1.54 12.69 4.22
C GLU A 19 3.04 12.59 4.47
N GLU A 20 3.45 11.63 5.30
CA GLU A 20 4.85 11.37 5.61
C GLU A 20 5.62 10.94 4.36
N THR A 21 5.02 10.09 3.52
CA THR A 21 5.62 9.65 2.25
C THR A 21 5.83 10.83 1.30
N ARG A 22 4.87 11.75 1.22
CA ARG A 22 5.00 12.94 0.36
C ARG A 22 6.14 13.85 0.81
N ILE A 23 6.33 14.02 2.11
CA ILE A 23 7.47 14.79 2.66
C ILE A 23 8.79 14.18 2.20
N VAL A 24 8.97 12.87 2.38
CA VAL A 24 10.19 12.16 1.96
C VAL A 24 10.38 12.25 0.44
N ALA A 25 9.32 12.06 -0.35
CA ALA A 25 9.41 12.14 -1.80
C ALA A 25 9.86 13.52 -2.32
N VAL A 26 9.40 14.61 -1.70
CA VAL A 26 9.84 15.97 -2.03
C VAL A 26 11.33 16.15 -1.75
N GLU A 27 11.80 15.68 -0.59
CA GLU A 27 13.20 15.79 -0.19
C GLU A 27 14.12 14.90 -1.05
N MET A 28 13.64 13.72 -1.48
CA MET A 28 14.35 12.86 -2.44
C MET A 28 14.51 13.54 -3.82
N LEU A 29 13.48 14.24 -4.32
CA LEU A 29 13.58 14.99 -5.58
C LEU A 29 14.54 16.18 -5.48
N ALA A 30 14.67 16.77 -4.28
CA ALA A 30 15.68 17.78 -3.98
C ALA A 30 17.10 17.20 -3.85
N LYS A 31 17.27 15.88 -4.03
CA LYS A 31 18.55 15.14 -3.97
C LYS A 31 19.28 15.28 -2.62
N LYS A 32 18.53 15.40 -1.52
CA LYS A 32 19.12 15.34 -0.18
C LYS A 32 19.57 13.92 0.15
N ALA A 33 20.66 13.80 0.92
CA ALA A 33 21.11 12.51 1.41
C ALA A 33 20.10 11.92 2.41
N GLU A 34 20.06 10.59 2.52
CA GLU A 34 19.16 9.87 3.42
C GLU A 34 19.31 10.33 4.88
N ASP A 35 20.55 10.35 5.38
CA ASP A 35 20.86 10.71 6.77
C ASP A 35 20.47 12.17 7.08
N GLU A 36 20.80 13.11 6.19
CA GLU A 36 20.42 14.52 6.32
C GLU A 36 18.90 14.71 6.33
N MET A 37 18.18 13.91 5.53
CA MET A 37 16.73 13.95 5.48
C MET A 37 16.11 13.42 6.77
N LEU A 38 16.64 12.31 7.31
CA LEU A 38 16.18 11.74 8.57
C LEU A 38 16.43 12.71 9.73
N GLU A 39 17.61 13.30 9.82
CA GLU A 39 17.97 14.30 10.83
C GLU A 39 16.98 15.47 10.81
N LYS A 40 16.75 16.06 9.63
CA LYS A 40 15.76 17.13 9.47
C LYS A 40 14.35 16.72 9.90
N ILE A 41 13.89 15.53 9.50
CA ILE A 41 12.55 15.04 9.83
C ILE A 41 12.37 14.85 11.34
N ILE A 42 13.43 14.43 12.04
CA ILE A 42 13.45 14.30 13.50
C ILE A 42 13.42 15.68 14.16
N ASP A 43 14.36 16.55 13.81
CA ASP A 43 14.57 17.86 14.44
C ASP A 43 13.34 18.77 14.30
N GLU A 44 12.74 18.80 13.11
CA GLU A 44 11.55 19.60 12.83
C GLU A 44 10.23 18.86 13.14
N ASN A 45 10.29 17.61 13.58
CA ASN A 45 9.14 16.72 13.79
C ASN A 45 8.15 16.75 12.62
N LEU A 46 8.64 16.62 11.38
CA LEU A 46 7.84 16.78 10.17
C LEU A 46 6.70 15.75 10.06
N PHE A 47 6.86 14.59 10.68
CA PHE A 47 5.82 13.54 10.73
C PHE A 47 4.81 13.73 11.86
N GLN A 48 4.96 14.78 12.69
CA GLN A 48 4.05 15.11 13.78
C GLN A 48 3.80 13.93 14.73
N GLN A 49 4.86 13.18 15.07
CA GLN A 49 4.78 12.02 15.94
C GLN A 49 5.24 12.37 17.37
N ARG A 50 4.78 11.57 18.33
CA ARG A 50 5.12 11.75 19.76
C ARG A 50 6.47 11.17 20.16
N SER A 51 7.09 10.38 19.29
CA SER A 51 8.31 9.63 19.61
C SER A 51 9.20 9.57 18.39
N GLU A 52 10.45 9.96 18.59
CA GLU A 52 11.53 9.85 17.60
C GLU A 52 11.67 8.44 17.04
N LYS A 53 11.61 7.41 17.91
CA LYS A 53 11.62 6.00 17.48
C LYS A 53 10.53 5.69 16.44
N ARG A 54 9.36 6.32 16.55
CA ARG A 54 8.27 6.15 15.58
C ARG A 54 8.55 6.92 14.30
N ILE A 55 9.13 8.11 14.38
CA ILE A 55 9.59 8.89 13.23
C ILE A 55 10.59 8.08 12.41
N ILE A 56 11.68 7.62 13.05
CA ILE A 56 12.72 6.80 12.44
C ILE A 56 12.11 5.55 11.80
N SER A 57 11.22 4.86 12.52
CA SER A 57 10.57 3.66 11.98
C SER A 57 9.66 3.95 10.79
N PHE A 58 9.01 5.11 10.72
CA PHE A 58 8.18 5.50 9.58
C PHE A 58 9.09 5.86 8.40
N PHE A 59 10.13 6.63 8.66
CA PHE A 59 11.09 7.06 7.66
C PHE A 59 11.71 5.87 6.92
N HIS A 60 12.29 4.89 7.63
CA HIS A 60 12.91 3.74 6.96
C HIS A 60 11.93 2.90 6.13
N GLU A 61 10.68 2.75 6.58
CA GLU A 61 9.68 2.03 5.81
C GLU A 61 9.23 2.82 4.58
N ILE A 62 9.13 4.14 4.69
CA ILE A 62 8.85 5.05 3.55
C ILE A 62 10.02 5.04 2.58
N TRP A 63 11.24 5.16 3.06
CA TRP A 63 12.46 5.13 2.26
C TRP A 63 12.53 3.85 1.43
N LYS A 64 12.36 2.68 2.08
CA LYS A 64 12.29 1.39 1.40
C LYS A 64 11.22 1.35 0.30
N ARG A 65 10.08 2.03 0.50
CA ARG A 65 9.01 2.12 -0.53
C ARG A 65 9.44 2.95 -1.74
N LEU A 66 10.19 4.02 -1.51
CA LEU A 66 10.49 5.04 -2.51
C LEU A 66 11.85 4.86 -3.20
N GLU A 67 12.84 4.24 -2.56
CA GLU A 67 14.23 4.16 -3.04
C GLU A 67 14.35 3.48 -4.42
N GLN A 68 13.43 2.56 -4.73
CA GLN A 68 13.38 1.83 -6.01
C GLN A 68 12.25 2.32 -6.92
N ALA A 69 11.59 3.43 -6.58
CA ALA A 69 10.48 3.95 -7.37
C ALA A 69 11.01 4.68 -8.62
N ASP A 70 10.36 4.44 -9.76
CA ASP A 70 10.62 5.22 -10.98
C ASP A 70 10.45 6.71 -10.74
N THR A 71 11.25 7.53 -11.43
CA THR A 71 11.18 9.00 -11.32
C THR A 71 9.78 9.54 -11.56
N TYR A 72 9.00 8.92 -12.45
CA TYR A 72 7.59 9.28 -12.69
C TYR A 72 6.72 9.05 -11.43
N TYR A 73 6.89 7.92 -10.75
CA TYR A 73 6.17 7.62 -9.52
C TYR A 73 6.59 8.52 -8.37
N LEU A 74 7.89 8.73 -8.20
CA LEU A 74 8.41 9.64 -7.17
C LEU A 74 7.89 11.07 -7.36
N THR A 75 7.93 11.56 -8.60
CA THR A 75 7.36 12.88 -8.97
C THR A 75 5.86 12.94 -8.70
N THR A 76 5.11 11.90 -9.11
CA THR A 76 3.66 11.85 -8.87
C THR A 76 3.32 11.89 -7.38
N ILE A 77 4.08 11.20 -6.53
CA ILE A 77 3.88 11.21 -5.08
C ILE A 77 4.15 12.60 -4.50
N ALA A 78 5.28 13.20 -4.87
CA ALA A 78 5.77 14.45 -4.34
C ALA A 78 4.88 15.65 -4.71
N THR A 79 4.55 15.79 -6.00
CA THR A 79 3.94 17.03 -6.54
C THR A 79 2.61 16.81 -7.25
N GLY A 80 2.23 15.56 -7.51
CA GLY A 80 1.00 15.21 -8.22
C GLY A 80 -0.27 15.37 -7.40
N ASP A 81 -1.40 15.19 -8.08
CA ASP A 81 -2.72 15.11 -7.47
C ASP A 81 -2.75 14.07 -6.34
N ARG A 82 -3.45 14.39 -5.25
CA ARG A 82 -3.47 13.56 -4.04
C ARG A 82 -4.07 12.18 -4.28
N HIS A 83 -5.06 12.06 -5.17
CA HIS A 83 -5.66 10.76 -5.48
C HIS A 83 -4.68 9.90 -6.28
N GLN A 84 -4.11 10.44 -7.36
CA GLN A 84 -3.13 9.71 -8.18
C GLN A 84 -1.88 9.32 -7.39
N ALA A 85 -1.37 10.23 -6.54
CA ALA A 85 -0.23 9.98 -5.67
C ALA A 85 -0.45 8.82 -4.70
N LYS A 86 -1.66 8.69 -4.14
CA LYS A 86 -2.02 7.57 -3.26
C LYS A 86 -2.10 6.24 -4.01
N ILE A 87 -2.59 6.25 -5.26
CA ILE A 87 -2.59 5.06 -6.11
C ILE A 87 -1.16 4.63 -6.44
N VAL A 88 -0.28 5.57 -6.77
CA VAL A 88 1.13 5.26 -7.00
C VAL A 88 1.78 4.65 -5.76
N LEU A 89 1.56 5.25 -4.58
CA LEU A 89 2.06 4.68 -3.33
C LEU A 89 1.48 3.29 -3.04
N PHE A 90 0.21 3.06 -3.37
CA PHE A 90 -0.43 1.76 -3.28
C PHE A 90 0.25 0.72 -4.18
N ILE A 91 0.61 1.08 -5.42
CA ILE A 91 1.39 0.23 -6.33
C ILE A 91 2.74 -0.16 -5.69
N LEU A 92 3.46 0.81 -5.12
CA LEU A 92 4.75 0.54 -4.46
C LEU A 92 4.58 -0.42 -3.28
N ILE A 93 3.50 -0.29 -2.50
CA ILE A 93 3.18 -1.25 -1.43
C ILE A 93 2.89 -2.64 -2.00
N LEU A 94 2.11 -2.77 -3.08
CA LEU A 94 1.84 -4.07 -3.72
C LEU A 94 3.12 -4.75 -4.22
N LYS A 95 4.09 -3.97 -4.72
CA LYS A 95 5.38 -4.50 -5.20
C LYS A 95 6.26 -5.04 -4.06
N GLN A 96 6.03 -4.61 -2.82
CA GLN A 96 6.91 -4.89 -1.69
C GLN A 96 6.26 -5.75 -0.59
N ASP A 97 4.93 -5.75 -0.46
CA ASP A 97 4.21 -6.51 0.55
C ASP A 97 3.43 -7.66 -0.10
N ARG A 98 4.03 -8.86 -0.02
CA ARG A 98 3.45 -10.08 -0.59
C ARG A 98 2.08 -10.40 -0.01
N LEU A 99 1.89 -10.25 1.30
CA LEU A 99 0.61 -10.60 1.92
C LEU A 99 -0.50 -9.68 1.42
N PHE A 100 -0.20 -8.40 1.29
CA PHE A 100 -1.16 -7.44 0.78
C PHE A 100 -1.42 -7.60 -0.72
N PHE A 101 -0.40 -7.92 -1.50
CA PHE A 101 -0.55 -8.29 -2.90
C PHE A 101 -1.45 -9.52 -3.08
N GLU A 102 -1.20 -10.59 -2.32
CA GLU A 102 -2.03 -11.80 -2.35
C GLU A 102 -3.46 -11.50 -1.91
N PHE A 103 -3.68 -10.65 -0.91
CA PHE A 103 -5.01 -10.20 -0.53
C PHE A 103 -5.73 -9.48 -1.68
N MET A 104 -5.07 -8.54 -2.34
CA MET A 104 -5.65 -7.84 -3.50
C MET A 104 -5.93 -8.78 -4.67
N ASN A 105 -5.10 -9.80 -4.83
CA ASN A 105 -5.21 -10.75 -5.92
C ASN A 105 -6.29 -11.82 -5.68
N GLU A 106 -6.34 -12.40 -4.49
CA GLU A 106 -7.15 -13.57 -4.17
C GLU A 106 -8.52 -13.19 -3.62
N VAL A 107 -8.65 -12.00 -3.03
CA VAL A 107 -9.93 -11.51 -2.49
C VAL A 107 -10.48 -10.41 -3.36
N TRP A 108 -9.78 -9.27 -3.46
CA TRP A 108 -10.35 -8.10 -4.14
C TRP A 108 -10.57 -8.36 -5.63
N LEU A 109 -9.56 -8.84 -6.35
CA LEU A 109 -9.62 -9.04 -7.80
C LEU A 109 -10.62 -10.15 -8.18
N ASP A 110 -10.60 -11.29 -7.48
CA ASP A 110 -11.55 -12.39 -7.73
C ASP A 110 -13.00 -11.92 -7.55
N LYS A 111 -13.29 -11.23 -6.43
CA LYS A 111 -14.62 -10.67 -6.16
C LYS A 111 -15.04 -9.65 -7.21
N PHE A 112 -14.14 -8.73 -7.57
CA PHE A 112 -14.43 -7.70 -8.58
C PHE A 112 -14.73 -8.30 -9.95
N GLN A 113 -13.98 -9.33 -10.37
CA GLN A 113 -14.19 -10.03 -11.64
C GLN A 113 -15.49 -10.86 -11.67
N ARG A 114 -15.92 -11.38 -10.52
CA ARG A 114 -17.19 -12.11 -10.38
C ARG A 114 -18.42 -11.20 -10.25
N GLY A 115 -18.22 -9.88 -10.14
CA GLY A 115 -19.29 -8.93 -9.86
C GLY A 115 -19.80 -8.96 -8.41
N ASP A 116 -19.05 -9.59 -7.50
CA ASP A 116 -19.31 -9.55 -6.06
C ASP A 116 -18.61 -8.32 -5.46
N PHE A 117 -19.27 -7.17 -5.57
CA PHE A 117 -18.68 -5.91 -5.11
C PHE A 117 -18.75 -5.71 -3.60
N GLN A 118 -19.16 -6.70 -2.79
CA GLN A 118 -19.27 -6.52 -1.34
C GLN A 118 -18.09 -7.15 -0.60
N LEU A 119 -17.23 -6.32 0.01
CA LEU A 119 -16.18 -6.78 0.91
C LEU A 119 -16.67 -6.82 2.35
N THR A 120 -16.58 -7.98 2.98
CA THR A 120 -16.97 -8.23 4.36
C THR A 120 -15.78 -8.57 5.25
N ALA A 121 -15.99 -8.53 6.57
CA ALA A 121 -14.99 -9.00 7.51
C ALA A 121 -14.76 -10.52 7.43
N PHE A 122 -15.73 -11.28 6.92
CA PHE A 122 -15.58 -12.71 6.71
C PHE A 122 -14.57 -12.99 5.58
N ASP A 123 -14.67 -12.29 4.44
CA ASP A 123 -13.74 -12.46 3.31
C ASP A 123 -12.28 -12.31 3.74
N ILE A 124 -11.98 -11.27 4.52
CA ILE A 124 -10.61 -11.00 5.00
C ILE A 124 -10.15 -12.05 6.02
N ARG A 125 -11.04 -12.50 6.93
CA ARG A 125 -10.70 -13.56 7.88
C ARG A 125 -10.45 -14.89 7.18
N SER A 126 -11.26 -15.24 6.19
CA SER A 126 -11.10 -16.46 5.40
C SER A 126 -9.78 -16.44 4.63
N PHE A 127 -9.39 -15.29 4.06
CA PHE A 127 -8.06 -15.10 3.48
C PHE A 127 -6.94 -15.41 4.47
N PHE A 128 -6.96 -14.81 5.68
CA PHE A 128 -5.92 -15.07 6.67
C PHE A 128 -5.91 -16.53 7.17
N ALA A 129 -7.08 -17.16 7.30
CA ALA A 129 -7.17 -18.58 7.66
C ALA A 129 -6.51 -19.47 6.60
N GLN A 130 -6.81 -19.23 5.32
CA GLN A 130 -6.18 -19.94 4.21
C GLN A 130 -4.66 -19.73 4.19
N LYS A 131 -4.18 -18.50 4.45
CA LYS A 131 -2.74 -18.21 4.53
C LYS A 131 -2.06 -18.86 5.74
N ALA A 132 -2.77 -19.02 6.86
CA ALA A 132 -2.28 -19.74 8.02
C ALA A 132 -2.07 -21.23 7.75
N GLU A 133 -2.93 -21.85 6.93
CA GLU A 133 -2.77 -23.25 6.50
C GLU A 133 -1.58 -23.44 5.54
N GLN A 134 -1.30 -22.42 4.71
CA GLN A 134 -0.22 -22.46 3.71
C GLN A 134 1.14 -22.03 4.26
N SER A 135 1.18 -21.40 5.43
CA SER A 135 2.40 -20.81 5.99
C SER A 135 2.43 -20.87 7.51
N ASP A 136 3.37 -21.64 8.05
CA ASP A 136 3.67 -21.69 9.49
C ASP A 136 3.90 -20.29 10.07
N GLN A 137 4.47 -19.37 9.29
CA GLN A 137 4.71 -18.00 9.73
C GLN A 137 3.40 -17.28 10.01
N VAL A 138 2.43 -17.36 9.10
CA VAL A 138 1.11 -16.74 9.25
C VAL A 138 0.30 -17.49 10.32
N GLY A 139 0.41 -18.82 10.37
CA GLY A 139 -0.25 -19.65 11.38
C GLY A 139 0.16 -19.34 12.82
N ARG A 140 1.32 -18.72 13.03
CA ARG A 140 1.77 -18.23 14.36
C ARG A 140 1.21 -16.87 14.75
N TRP A 141 0.51 -16.16 13.85
CA TRP A 141 -0.02 -14.83 14.17
C TRP A 141 -1.27 -14.89 15.02
N THR A 142 -1.32 -14.01 16.01
CA THR A 142 -2.43 -13.94 16.96
C THR A 142 -3.63 -13.19 16.39
N GLU A 143 -4.83 -13.47 16.91
CA GLU A 143 -6.06 -12.80 16.50
C GLU A 143 -5.98 -11.25 16.60
N PRO A 144 -5.37 -10.63 17.63
CA PRO A 144 -5.16 -9.18 17.67
C PRO A 144 -4.29 -8.66 16.51
N THR A 145 -3.27 -9.42 16.09
CA THR A 145 -2.41 -9.05 14.94
C THR A 145 -3.21 -9.08 13.64
N LEU A 146 -4.00 -10.12 13.42
CA LEU A 146 -4.86 -10.26 12.24
C LEU A 146 -5.94 -9.16 12.20
N LYS A 147 -6.54 -8.82 13.34
CA LYS A 147 -7.50 -7.69 13.44
C LYS A 147 -6.86 -6.36 13.05
N ARG A 148 -5.63 -6.08 13.52
CA ARG A 148 -4.91 -4.85 13.13
C ARG A 148 -4.57 -4.83 11.64
N LEU A 149 -4.21 -5.98 11.05
CA LEU A 149 -4.00 -6.08 9.61
C LEU A 149 -5.29 -5.83 8.83
N GLN A 150 -6.42 -6.42 9.24
CA GLN A 150 -7.73 -6.16 8.64
C GLN A 150 -8.07 -4.66 8.66
N THR A 151 -7.87 -3.99 9.81
CA THR A 151 -8.07 -2.54 9.93
C THR A 151 -7.14 -1.76 9.00
N ALA A 152 -5.86 -2.14 8.91
CA ALA A 152 -4.91 -1.49 8.02
C ALA A 152 -5.29 -1.67 6.55
N TYR A 153 -5.65 -2.88 6.11
CA TYR A 153 -6.01 -3.17 4.73
C TYR A 153 -7.23 -2.36 4.30
N THR A 154 -8.30 -2.41 5.11
CA THR A 154 -9.52 -1.64 4.83
C THR A 154 -9.29 -0.13 4.85
N ALA A 155 -8.42 0.37 5.74
CA ALA A 155 -8.05 1.78 5.75
C ALA A 155 -7.24 2.18 4.51
N ILE A 156 -6.34 1.32 4.02
CA ILE A 156 -5.60 1.56 2.78
C ILE A 156 -6.57 1.62 1.60
N LEU A 157 -7.42 0.59 1.42
CA LEU A 157 -8.40 0.55 0.32
C LEU A 157 -9.29 1.80 0.28
N TYR A 158 -9.77 2.25 1.44
CA TYR A 158 -10.56 3.47 1.51
C TYR A 158 -9.74 4.71 1.12
N GLN A 159 -8.52 4.85 1.64
CA GLN A 159 -7.67 6.00 1.33
C GLN A 159 -7.31 6.10 -0.15
N VAL A 160 -7.18 4.96 -0.84
CA VAL A 160 -6.75 4.88 -2.25
C VAL A 160 -7.93 4.81 -3.23
N GLY A 161 -9.18 4.90 -2.72
CA GLY A 161 -10.37 4.96 -3.57
C GLY A 161 -10.88 3.60 -4.09
N PHE A 162 -10.51 2.49 -3.45
CA PHE A 162 -10.96 1.14 -3.81
C PHE A 162 -12.26 0.72 -3.10
N THR A 163 -12.75 1.54 -2.17
CA THR A 163 -14.00 1.32 -1.45
C THR A 163 -14.74 2.62 -1.22
N ILE A 164 -16.07 2.61 -1.32
CA ILE A 164 -16.90 3.83 -1.20
C ILE A 164 -16.90 4.43 0.22
N LYS A 165 -16.69 3.61 1.24
CA LYS A 165 -16.72 4.03 2.65
C LYS A 165 -15.69 3.28 3.48
N LYS A 166 -15.32 3.90 4.59
CA LYS A 166 -14.44 3.32 5.58
C LYS A 166 -15.14 2.21 6.37
N GLY A 167 -14.42 1.13 6.67
CA GLY A 167 -14.90 0.02 7.50
C GLY A 167 -15.51 -1.11 6.69
N LEU A 168 -16.11 -2.08 7.39
CA LEU A 168 -16.74 -3.27 6.80
C LEU A 168 -18.18 -3.42 7.33
N PRO A 169 -19.13 -3.96 6.55
CA PRO A 169 -18.97 -4.26 5.12
C PRO A 169 -18.89 -2.98 4.28
N THR A 170 -18.22 -3.07 3.12
CA THR A 170 -18.06 -1.94 2.18
C THR A 170 -18.16 -2.42 0.74
N GLU A 171 -18.51 -1.50 -0.15
CA GLU A 171 -18.60 -1.76 -1.58
C GLU A 171 -17.24 -1.49 -2.23
N LEU A 172 -16.80 -2.44 -3.05
CA LEU A 172 -15.59 -2.40 -3.86
C LEU A 172 -15.85 -1.57 -5.11
N VAL A 173 -14.92 -0.66 -5.39
CA VAL A 173 -14.93 0.14 -6.61
C VAL A 173 -13.52 0.17 -7.20
N ALA A 174 -13.43 0.43 -8.50
CA ALA A 174 -12.15 0.70 -9.15
C ALA A 174 -11.74 2.16 -8.88
N PRO A 175 -10.47 2.44 -8.62
CA PRO A 175 -10.01 3.82 -8.47
C PRO A 175 -10.02 4.53 -9.83
N LEU A 176 -10.19 5.86 -9.80
CA LEU A 176 -10.09 6.70 -10.99
C LEU A 176 -8.63 6.99 -11.35
N LEU A 177 -8.18 6.53 -12.52
CA LEU A 177 -6.84 6.80 -13.05
C LEU A 177 -6.88 7.96 -14.05
N THR A 178 -5.87 8.83 -14.01
CA THR A 178 -5.64 9.72 -15.15
C THR A 178 -5.14 8.93 -16.36
N PRO A 179 -5.41 9.37 -17.60
CA PRO A 179 -4.93 8.68 -18.80
C PRO A 179 -3.40 8.47 -18.79
N GLN A 180 -2.65 9.44 -18.26
CA GLN A 180 -1.19 9.36 -18.17
C GLN A 180 -0.74 8.27 -17.19
N LEU A 181 -1.37 8.16 -16.02
CA LEU A 181 -1.02 7.13 -15.05
C LEU A 181 -1.44 5.75 -15.54
N ASP A 182 -2.62 5.62 -16.15
CA ASP A 182 -3.11 4.37 -16.75
C ASP A 182 -2.13 3.84 -17.81
N GLU A 183 -1.67 4.71 -18.71
CA GLU A 183 -0.73 4.34 -19.76
C GLU A 183 0.65 3.98 -19.20
N PHE A 184 1.12 4.70 -18.18
CA PHE A 184 2.37 4.36 -17.51
C PHE A 184 2.29 2.97 -16.86
N ILE A 185 1.21 2.69 -16.14
CA ILE A 185 0.98 1.39 -15.49
C ILE A 185 0.98 0.25 -16.51
N LYS A 186 0.28 0.40 -17.65
CA LYS A 186 0.24 -0.62 -18.70
C LYS A 186 1.61 -0.98 -19.25
N ARG A 187 2.48 0.03 -19.42
CA ARG A 187 3.80 -0.15 -20.04
C ARG A 187 4.86 -0.70 -19.08
N HIS A 188 4.76 -0.34 -17.80
CA HIS A 188 5.87 -0.54 -16.85
C HIS A 188 5.56 -1.54 -15.73
N GLU A 189 4.29 -1.83 -15.44
CA GLU A 189 3.92 -2.73 -14.34
C GLU A 189 3.61 -4.16 -14.80
N ASN A 190 3.78 -5.11 -13.88
CA ASN A 190 3.38 -6.49 -14.13
C ASN A 190 1.86 -6.57 -14.37
N SER A 191 1.45 -7.46 -15.28
CA SER A 191 0.05 -7.66 -15.68
C SER A 191 -0.92 -7.80 -14.52
N ARG A 192 -0.52 -8.43 -13.41
CA ARG A 192 -1.38 -8.61 -12.23
C ARG A 192 -1.60 -7.31 -11.45
N ILE A 193 -0.53 -6.54 -11.21
CA ILE A 193 -0.62 -5.24 -10.55
C ILE A 193 -1.42 -4.26 -11.41
N ALA A 194 -1.12 -4.22 -12.72
CA ALA A 194 -1.86 -3.40 -13.66
C ALA A 194 -3.35 -3.74 -13.66
N THR A 195 -3.70 -5.03 -13.71
CA THR A 195 -5.10 -5.48 -13.64
C THR A 195 -5.78 -5.04 -12.34
N ILE A 196 -5.13 -5.19 -11.18
CA ILE A 196 -5.70 -4.79 -9.88
C ILE A 196 -6.01 -3.28 -9.88
N VAL A 197 -5.03 -2.47 -10.26
CA VAL A 197 -5.14 -1.01 -10.15
C VAL A 197 -6.11 -0.43 -11.17
N ARG A 198 -6.32 -1.12 -12.29
CA ARG A 198 -7.22 -0.73 -13.37
C ARG A 198 -8.63 -1.32 -13.25
N GLY A 199 -9.04 -1.79 -12.06
CA GLY A 199 -10.41 -2.25 -11.88
C GLY A 199 -10.69 -3.64 -12.47
N GLY A 200 -9.72 -4.55 -12.44
CA GLY A 200 -9.89 -5.90 -13.00
C GLY A 200 -9.75 -5.98 -14.53
N ILE A 201 -9.42 -4.88 -15.19
CA ILE A 201 -9.21 -4.80 -16.64
C ILE A 201 -7.74 -5.12 -16.96
N ALA A 202 -7.49 -6.18 -17.73
CA ALA A 202 -6.15 -6.54 -18.17
C ALA A 202 -5.50 -5.42 -19.03
N PRO A 203 -4.20 -5.16 -18.87
CA PRO A 203 -3.45 -4.17 -19.67
C PRO A 203 -3.44 -4.50 -21.17
#